data_AF-H0BSW3-F1
#
_entry.id   AF-H0BSW3-F1
#
_cell.length_a   1.000
_cell.length_b   1.000
_cell.length_c   1.000
_cell.angle_alpha   90.00
_cell.angle_beta   90.00
_cell.angle_gamma   90.00
#
_symmetry.space_group_name_H-M   'P 1'
#
loop_
_entity.id
_entity.type
_entity.pdbx_description
1 polymer ?
#
loop_
_entity_poly.entity_id
_entity_poly.type
_entity_poly.pdbx_seq_one_letter_code
_entity_poly.pdbx_strand_id
1 'polypeptide(L)'
;ALIEKHWDSLVHLAASVMSGHASAVAALARFGSAAQGDPIYDAGVQLGRLLRTAFLADYFVKDAFRNELRRVLNRGEAVNALKRAIYTGRISPAQAKRVDEMQAVADALSLLANIVMAWNTSQMQAVLDRWSNRRQAIPPELIGKIAPTRLESINLRGVFRFPVDRYADQILPSRQGAPITGTNG
;
A
#
# COMPACT_ATOMS: atom_id res chain seq x y z
N ALA A 1 17.18 20.40 -30.24
CA ALA A 1 16.29 21.06 -31.22
C ALA A 1 14.88 21.35 -30.67
N LEU A 2 13.94 20.38 -30.60
CA LEU A 2 12.54 20.69 -30.19
C LEU A 2 12.41 21.16 -28.73
N ILE A 3 13.13 20.51 -27.81
CA ILE A 3 13.13 20.86 -26.38
C ILE A 3 13.68 22.29 -26.19
N GLU A 4 14.85 22.59 -26.76
CA GLU A 4 15.48 23.91 -26.66
C GLU A 4 14.57 25.01 -27.26
N LYS A 5 13.96 24.74 -28.42
CA LYS A 5 13.08 25.69 -29.11
C LYS A 5 11.85 26.08 -28.29
N HIS A 6 11.32 25.18 -27.47
CA HIS A 6 10.11 25.40 -26.68
C HIS A 6 10.38 25.38 -25.16
N TRP A 7 11.65 25.52 -24.76
CA TRP A 7 12.06 25.44 -23.36
C TRP A 7 11.37 26.50 -22.51
N ASP A 8 11.37 27.75 -22.95
CA ASP A 8 10.75 28.86 -22.23
C ASP A 8 9.25 28.63 -22.03
N SER A 9 8.57 28.06 -23.01
CA SER A 9 7.14 27.72 -22.92
C SER A 9 6.88 26.61 -21.90
N LEU A 10 7.74 25.59 -21.85
CA LEU A 10 7.66 24.52 -20.84
C LEU A 10 7.91 25.06 -19.43
N VAL A 11 8.93 25.91 -19.26
CA VAL A 11 9.25 26.56 -17.99
C VAL A 11 8.11 27.46 -17.55
N HIS A 12 7.54 28.25 -18.47
CA HIS A 12 6.40 29.12 -18.16
C HIS A 12 5.16 28.32 -17.75
N LEU A 13 4.87 27.20 -18.43
CA LEU A 13 3.79 26.29 -18.04
C LEU A 13 4.03 25.73 -16.63
N ALA A 14 5.23 25.23 -16.36
CA ALA A 14 5.59 24.72 -15.04
C ALA A 14 5.49 25.79 -13.95
N ALA A 15 6.03 26.99 -14.20
CA ALA A 15 5.97 28.12 -13.28
C ALA A 15 4.52 28.55 -13.00
N SER A 16 3.67 28.59 -14.04
CA SER A 16 2.24 28.93 -13.90
C SER A 16 1.51 27.91 -13.02
N VAL A 17 1.83 26.62 -13.14
CA VAL A 17 1.27 25.57 -12.27
C VAL A 17 1.80 25.69 -10.85
N MET A 18 3.12 25.86 -10.67
CA MET A 18 3.75 25.95 -9.34
C MET A 18 3.34 27.20 -8.56
N SER A 19 3.10 28.31 -9.26
CA SER A 19 2.66 29.58 -8.65
C SER A 19 1.14 29.67 -8.45
N GLY A 20 0.38 28.63 -8.84
CA GLY A 20 -1.07 28.57 -8.67
C GLY A 20 -1.88 29.39 -9.70
N HIS A 21 -1.23 30.01 -10.69
CA HIS A 21 -1.91 30.71 -11.79
C HIS A 21 -2.64 29.74 -12.74
N ALA A 22 -2.22 28.48 -12.78
CA ALA A 22 -2.90 27.40 -13.48
C ALA A 22 -3.05 26.17 -12.57
N SER A 23 -4.20 25.51 -12.60
CA SER A 23 -4.37 24.21 -11.94
C SER A 23 -3.57 23.13 -12.68
N ALA A 24 -2.87 22.27 -11.94
CA ALA A 24 -2.21 21.09 -12.49
C ALA A 24 -3.19 20.19 -13.26
N VAL A 25 -4.44 20.08 -12.78
CA VAL A 25 -5.50 19.30 -13.46
C VAL A 25 -5.85 19.91 -14.80
N ALA A 26 -5.98 21.24 -14.86
CA ALA A 26 -6.28 21.95 -16.11
C ALA A 26 -5.12 21.85 -17.10
N ALA A 27 -3.87 21.96 -16.62
CA ALA A 27 -2.69 21.78 -17.45
C ALA A 27 -2.61 20.35 -18.04
N LEU A 28 -2.88 19.32 -17.23
CA LEU A 28 -2.91 17.93 -17.69
C LEU A 28 -4.06 17.64 -18.65
N ALA A 29 -5.24 18.23 -18.42
CA ALA A 29 -6.36 18.10 -19.34
C ALA A 29 -6.06 18.77 -20.69
N ARG A 30 -5.41 19.94 -20.68
CA ARG A 30 -5.02 20.68 -21.88
C ARG A 30 -3.91 19.97 -22.66
N PHE A 31 -2.91 19.45 -21.98
CA PHE A 31 -1.76 18.77 -22.59
C PHE A 31 -1.85 17.24 -22.40
N GLY A 32 -3.06 16.70 -22.52
CA GLY A 32 -3.31 15.26 -22.54
C GLY A 32 -2.97 14.63 -23.89
N SER A 33 -3.20 13.33 -24.06
CA SER A 33 -2.90 12.61 -25.31
C SER A 33 -3.58 13.19 -26.56
N ALA A 34 -4.71 13.89 -26.39
CA ALA A 34 -5.42 14.58 -27.47
C ALA A 34 -4.71 15.86 -27.97
N ALA A 35 -3.71 16.37 -27.24
CA ALA A 35 -2.90 17.52 -27.64
C ALA A 35 -1.70 17.14 -28.53
N GLN A 36 -1.65 15.90 -29.02
CA GLN A 36 -0.60 15.44 -29.92
C GLN A 36 -0.54 16.31 -31.18
N GLY A 37 0.65 16.83 -31.50
CA GLY A 37 0.86 17.82 -32.56
C GLY A 37 0.91 19.27 -32.08
N ASP A 38 0.55 19.55 -30.82
CA ASP A 38 0.88 20.83 -30.19
C ASP A 38 2.40 20.89 -29.91
N PRO A 39 3.12 21.96 -30.33
CA PRO A 39 4.57 22.03 -30.16
C PRO A 39 5.05 21.96 -28.70
N ILE A 40 4.27 22.48 -27.75
CA ILE A 40 4.59 22.44 -26.32
C ILE A 40 4.37 21.03 -25.78
N TYR A 41 3.29 20.37 -26.18
CA TYR A 41 3.06 18.96 -25.85
C TYR A 41 4.19 18.07 -26.37
N ASP A 42 4.55 18.19 -27.64
CA ASP A 42 5.58 17.37 -28.26
C ASP A 42 6.96 17.61 -27.63
N ALA A 43 7.29 18.86 -27.29
CA ALA A 43 8.49 19.19 -26.54
C ALA A 43 8.50 18.56 -25.13
N GLY A 44 7.35 18.59 -24.44
CA GLY A 44 7.17 17.94 -23.13
C GLY A 44 7.33 16.41 -23.21
N VAL A 45 6.79 15.76 -24.24
CA VAL A 45 6.96 14.32 -24.47
C VAL A 45 8.42 13.97 -24.68
N GLN A 46 9.14 14.73 -25.51
CA GLN A 46 10.58 14.51 -25.75
C GLN A 46 11.41 14.72 -24.48
N LEU A 47 11.11 15.75 -23.69
CA LEU A 47 11.74 15.96 -22.39
C LEU A 47 11.48 14.79 -21.44
N GLY A 48 10.24 14.30 -21.36
CA GLY A 48 9.89 13.13 -20.57
C GLY A 48 10.64 11.87 -21.00
N ARG A 49 10.82 11.64 -22.31
CA ARG A 49 11.63 10.53 -22.84
C ARG A 49 13.11 10.65 -22.48
N LEU A 50 13.67 11.86 -22.52
CA LEU A 50 15.05 12.13 -22.10
C LEU A 50 15.24 11.80 -20.61
N LEU A 51 14.37 12.34 -19.74
CA LEU A 51 14.40 12.07 -18.29
C LEU A 51 14.25 10.58 -17.98
N ARG A 52 13.32 9.90 -18.68
CA ARG A 52 13.15 8.45 -18.56
C ARG A 52 14.42 7.71 -18.99
N THR A 53 15.05 8.11 -20.08
CA THR A 53 16.30 7.47 -20.54
C THR A 53 17.42 7.65 -19.53
N ALA A 54 17.62 8.85 -19.00
CA ALA A 54 18.60 9.12 -17.96
C ALA A 54 18.33 8.28 -16.70
N PHE A 55 17.07 8.20 -16.27
CA PHE A 55 16.66 7.36 -15.15
C PHE A 55 16.94 5.86 -15.40
N LEU A 56 16.62 5.33 -16.59
CA LEU A 56 16.90 3.92 -16.91
C LEU A 56 18.40 3.65 -16.97
N ALA A 57 19.20 4.56 -17.52
CA ALA A 57 20.66 4.44 -17.52
C ALA A 57 21.19 4.35 -16.08
N ASP A 58 20.73 5.24 -15.20
CA ASP A 58 21.07 5.20 -13.77
C ASP A 58 20.61 3.90 -13.11
N TYR A 59 19.41 3.43 -13.40
CA TYR A 59 18.89 2.16 -12.90
C TYR A 59 19.75 0.96 -13.31
N PHE A 60 20.21 0.92 -14.56
CA PHE A 60 21.00 -0.20 -15.07
C PHE A 60 22.47 -0.16 -14.65
N VAL A 61 23.05 1.03 -14.47
CA VAL A 61 24.49 1.18 -14.20
C VAL A 61 24.79 1.30 -12.71
N LYS A 62 23.90 1.90 -11.90
CA LYS A 62 24.15 2.19 -10.49
C LYS A 62 23.39 1.19 -9.60
N ASP A 63 24.10 0.18 -9.09
CA ASP A 63 23.49 -0.84 -8.21
C ASP A 63 22.93 -0.26 -6.91
N ALA A 64 23.61 0.72 -6.30
CA ALA A 64 23.12 1.39 -5.09
C ALA A 64 21.76 2.09 -5.34
N PHE A 65 21.62 2.77 -6.48
CA PHE A 65 20.37 3.42 -6.88
C PHE A 65 19.24 2.40 -7.09
N ARG A 66 19.54 1.30 -7.80
CA ARG A 66 18.59 0.21 -8.03
C ARG A 66 18.11 -0.42 -6.73
N ASN A 67 19.02 -0.67 -5.79
CA ASN A 67 18.69 -1.29 -4.51
C ASN A 67 17.81 -0.40 -3.66
N GLU A 68 18.08 0.91 -3.62
CA GLU A 68 17.22 1.85 -2.92
C GLU A 68 15.83 1.94 -3.58
N LEU A 69 15.76 1.97 -4.91
CA LEU A 69 14.47 1.96 -5.61
C LEU A 69 13.65 0.69 -5.29
N ARG A 70 14.29 -0.48 -5.30
CA ARG A 70 13.65 -1.75 -4.90
C ARG A 70 13.20 -1.73 -3.45
N ARG A 71 13.97 -1.11 -2.55
CA ARG A 71 13.60 -0.99 -1.13
C ARG A 71 12.33 -0.15 -0.97
N VAL A 72 12.24 0.99 -1.67
CA VAL A 72 11.05 1.85 -1.67
C VAL A 72 9.85 1.09 -2.26
N LEU A 73 10.04 0.39 -3.37
CA LEU A 73 8.99 -0.43 -3.99
C LEU A 73 8.48 -1.52 -3.06
N ASN A 74 9.39 -2.33 -2.49
CA ASN A 74 9.06 -3.40 -1.56
C ASN A 74 8.29 -2.88 -0.35
N ARG A 75 8.63 -1.68 0.16
CA ARG A 75 7.89 -1.04 1.25
C ARG A 75 6.45 -0.74 0.82
N GLY A 76 6.24 -0.17 -0.36
CA GLY A 76 4.92 0.11 -0.91
C GLY A 76 4.10 -1.17 -1.12
N GLU A 77 4.71 -2.20 -1.69
CA GLU A 77 4.08 -3.52 -1.88
C GLU A 77 3.70 -4.17 -0.56
N ALA A 78 4.57 -4.12 0.46
CA ALA A 78 4.28 -4.67 1.78
C ALA A 78 3.11 -3.96 2.46
N VAL A 79 3.02 -2.63 2.35
CA VAL A 79 1.88 -1.85 2.85
C VAL A 79 0.61 -2.19 2.08
N ASN A 80 0.68 -2.35 0.76
CA ASN A 80 -0.47 -2.74 -0.05
C ASN A 80 -0.94 -4.17 0.26
N ALA A 81 -0.02 -5.10 0.50
CA ALA A 81 -0.34 -6.45 0.95
C ALA A 81 -1.03 -6.44 2.32
N LEU A 82 -0.54 -5.60 3.26
CA LEU A 82 -1.19 -5.37 4.55
C LEU A 82 -2.62 -4.84 4.37
N LYS A 83 -2.82 -3.80 3.56
CA LYS A 83 -4.15 -3.26 3.25
C LYS A 83 -5.07 -4.33 2.67
N ARG A 84 -4.59 -5.17 1.75
CA ARG A 84 -5.37 -6.29 1.19
C ARG A 84 -5.74 -7.34 2.24
N ALA A 85 -4.87 -7.61 3.21
CA ALA A 85 -5.18 -8.56 4.27
C ALA A 85 -6.20 -8.01 5.27
N ILE A 86 -6.17 -6.70 5.56
CA ILE A 86 -7.17 -6.01 6.39
C ILE A 86 -8.52 -5.98 5.68
N TYR A 87 -8.52 -5.67 4.38
CA TYR A 87 -9.74 -5.55 3.59
C TYR A 87 -10.23 -6.92 3.10
N THR A 88 -11.06 -7.57 3.91
CA THR A 88 -11.56 -8.95 3.66
C THR A 88 -12.91 -9.02 2.94
N GLY A 89 -13.46 -7.87 2.50
CA GLY A 89 -14.75 -7.78 1.80
C GLY A 89 -14.63 -7.66 0.27
N ARG A 90 -15.70 -8.00 -0.45
CA ARG A 90 -15.86 -7.61 -1.87
C ARG A 90 -16.44 -6.19 -1.92
N ILE A 91 -15.86 -5.31 -2.73
CA ILE A 91 -16.49 -4.02 -3.05
C ILE A 91 -17.81 -4.32 -3.77
N SER A 92 -18.92 -3.81 -3.25
CA SER A 92 -20.19 -3.97 -3.97
C SER A 92 -20.14 -3.18 -5.28
N PRO A 93 -20.74 -3.66 -6.38
CA PRO A 93 -20.77 -2.91 -7.64
C PRO A 93 -21.38 -1.51 -7.53
N ALA A 94 -22.20 -1.27 -6.51
CA ALA A 94 -22.77 0.05 -6.20
C ALA A 94 -21.73 1.00 -5.58
N GLN A 95 -20.93 0.51 -4.61
CA GLN A 95 -19.86 1.29 -3.98
C GLN A 95 -18.73 1.64 -4.97
N ALA A 96 -18.44 0.74 -5.91
CA ALA A 96 -17.44 0.98 -6.96
C ALA A 96 -17.82 2.12 -7.93
N LYS A 97 -19.11 2.50 -8.01
CA LYS A 97 -19.60 3.55 -8.93
C LYS A 97 -19.53 4.96 -8.32
N ARG A 98 -19.32 5.09 -7.01
CA ARG A 98 -19.27 6.39 -6.32
C ARG A 98 -17.84 6.71 -5.90
N VAL A 99 -17.25 7.71 -6.54
CA VAL A 99 -15.86 8.13 -6.29
C VAL A 99 -15.64 8.50 -4.82
N ASP A 100 -16.57 9.23 -4.21
CA ASP A 100 -16.47 9.64 -2.80
C ASP A 100 -16.48 8.45 -1.83
N GLU A 101 -17.29 7.42 -2.11
CA GLU A 101 -17.34 6.22 -1.28
C GLU A 101 -16.05 5.40 -1.42
N MET A 102 -15.53 5.28 -2.64
CA MET A 102 -14.27 4.58 -2.88
C MET A 102 -13.08 5.29 -2.21
N GLN A 103 -13.08 6.63 -2.21
CA GLN A 103 -12.09 7.44 -1.52
C GLN A 103 -12.19 7.24 0.00
N ALA A 104 -13.39 7.31 0.58
CA ALA A 104 -13.59 7.08 2.01
C ALA A 104 -13.13 5.68 2.45
N VAL A 105 -13.38 4.64 1.64
CA VAL A 105 -12.87 3.28 1.89
C VAL A 105 -11.35 3.23 1.82
N ALA A 106 -10.73 3.89 0.84
CA ALA A 106 -9.27 3.94 0.70
C ALA A 106 -8.60 4.66 1.89
N ASP A 107 -9.23 5.73 2.39
CA ASP A 107 -8.75 6.50 3.53
C ASP A 107 -8.90 5.71 4.84
N ALA A 108 -10.05 5.09 5.08
CA ALA A 108 -10.28 4.22 6.23
C ALA A 108 -9.30 3.03 6.24
N LEU A 109 -9.05 2.41 5.07
CA LEU A 109 -8.10 1.31 4.96
C LEU A 109 -6.66 1.77 5.21
N SER A 110 -6.32 2.98 4.76
CA SER A 110 -5.01 3.59 5.05
C SER A 110 -4.83 3.88 6.54
N LEU A 111 -5.87 4.36 7.21
CA LEU A 111 -5.88 4.56 8.65
C LEU A 111 -5.67 3.24 9.41
N LEU A 112 -6.42 2.19 9.08
CA LEU A 112 -6.28 0.87 9.71
C LEU A 112 -4.89 0.27 9.51
N ALA A 113 -4.34 0.36 8.29
CA ALA A 113 -2.99 -0.10 8.01
C ALA A 113 -1.95 0.65 8.85
N ASN A 114 -2.10 1.97 9.01
CA ASN A 114 -1.22 2.77 9.84
C ASN A 114 -1.31 2.38 11.33
N ILE A 115 -2.52 2.11 11.84
CA ILE A 115 -2.72 1.64 13.22
C ILE A 115 -2.01 0.29 13.44
N VAL A 116 -2.18 -0.66 12.52
CA VAL A 116 -1.51 -1.97 12.59
C VAL A 116 0.02 -1.81 12.56
N MET A 117 0.54 -0.97 11.65
CA MET A 117 1.98 -0.71 11.58
C MET A 117 2.51 -0.01 12.85
N ALA A 118 1.74 0.91 13.44
CA ALA A 118 2.12 1.56 14.69
C ALA A 118 2.18 0.55 15.84
N TRP A 119 1.19 -0.34 15.94
CA TRP A 119 1.20 -1.43 16.90
C TRP A 119 2.41 -2.34 16.72
N ASN A 120 2.66 -2.81 15.49
CA ASN A 120 3.81 -3.63 15.16
C ASN A 120 5.13 -2.94 15.51
N THR A 121 5.24 -1.64 15.23
CA THR A 121 6.43 -0.84 15.57
C THR A 121 6.65 -0.80 17.08
N SER A 122 5.60 -0.58 17.88
CA SER A 122 5.67 -0.61 19.34
C SER A 122 6.11 -1.99 19.87
N GLN A 123 5.57 -3.08 19.31
CA GLN A 123 5.97 -4.43 19.68
C GLN A 123 7.43 -4.74 19.31
N MET A 124 7.86 -4.30 18.12
CA MET A 124 9.26 -4.42 17.68
C MET A 124 10.20 -3.63 18.61
N GLN A 125 9.84 -2.39 18.97
CA GLN A 125 10.63 -1.56 19.88
C GLN A 125 10.79 -2.24 21.24
N ALA A 126 9.71 -2.77 21.81
CA ALA A 126 9.77 -3.49 23.08
C ALA A 126 10.70 -4.72 23.04
N VAL A 127 10.84 -5.39 21.89
CA VAL A 127 11.81 -6.49 21.70
C VAL A 127 13.24 -5.95 21.65
N LEU A 128 13.47 -4.88 20.87
CA LEU A 128 14.78 -4.26 20.72
C LEU A 128 15.33 -3.73 22.05
N ASP A 129 14.48 -3.08 22.86
CA ASP A 129 14.85 -2.55 24.17
C ASP A 129 15.30 -3.68 25.11
N ARG A 130 14.59 -4.82 25.08
CA ARG A 130 14.96 -6.01 25.87
C ARG A 130 16.30 -6.60 25.44
N TRP A 131 16.65 -6.57 24.15
CA TRP A 131 17.92 -7.12 23.65
C TRP A 131 19.10 -6.20 23.93
N SER A 132 18.89 -4.88 23.87
CA SER A 132 19.88 -3.87 24.28
C SER A 132 20.32 -4.11 25.74
N ASN A 133 19.36 -4.37 26.62
CA ASN A 133 19.60 -4.64 28.05
C ASN A 133 20.37 -5.96 28.32
N ARG A 134 20.48 -6.87 27.33
CA ARG A 134 21.15 -8.16 27.44
C ARG A 134 22.55 -8.19 26.81
N ARG A 135 23.13 -7.02 26.49
CA ARG A 135 24.41 -6.86 25.76
C ARG A 135 24.43 -7.47 24.34
N GLN A 136 23.26 -7.65 23.74
CA GLN A 136 23.13 -8.12 22.36
C GLN A 136 22.55 -7.00 21.50
N ALA A 137 23.34 -5.95 21.31
CA ALA A 137 22.92 -4.77 20.54
C ALA A 137 22.88 -5.10 19.03
N ILE A 138 21.72 -4.93 18.41
CA ILE A 138 21.58 -5.06 16.95
C ILE A 138 22.12 -3.77 16.29
N PRO A 139 22.96 -3.87 15.25
CA PRO A 139 23.37 -2.73 14.45
C PRO A 139 22.16 -1.92 13.93
N PRO A 140 22.15 -0.57 14.06
CA PRO A 140 21.07 0.29 13.58
C PRO A 140 20.73 0.08 12.09
N GLU A 141 21.74 -0.24 11.29
CA GLU A 141 21.60 -0.54 9.86
C GLU A 141 20.69 -1.74 9.58
N LEU A 142 20.66 -2.72 10.47
CA LEU A 142 19.78 -3.89 10.33
C LEU A 142 18.36 -3.58 10.80
N ILE A 143 18.21 -2.75 11.85
CA ILE A 143 16.90 -2.29 12.33
C ILE A 143 16.16 -1.55 11.21
N GLY A 144 16.86 -0.68 10.47
CA GLY A 144 16.30 0.04 9.33
C GLY A 144 15.86 -0.83 8.14
N LYS A 145 16.20 -2.12 8.12
CA LYS A 145 15.81 -3.07 7.06
C LYS A 145 14.51 -3.82 7.39
N ILE A 146 13.98 -3.72 8.60
CA ILE A 146 12.77 -4.42 9.02
C ILE A 146 11.56 -3.50 8.86
N ALA A 147 10.50 -3.99 8.19
CA ALA A 147 9.25 -3.25 8.02
C ALA A 147 8.18 -3.71 9.03
N PRO A 148 7.38 -2.80 9.61
CA PRO A 148 6.33 -3.13 10.59
C PRO A 148 5.04 -3.66 9.93
N THR A 149 5.15 -4.42 8.83
CA THR A 149 4.01 -4.86 8.01
C THR A 149 3.63 -6.33 8.20
N ARG A 150 4.30 -7.04 9.12
CA ARG A 150 4.05 -8.47 9.38
C ARG A 150 2.70 -8.70 10.06
N LEU A 151 2.01 -9.77 9.67
CA LEU A 151 0.62 -10.06 10.07
C LEU A 151 0.43 -11.36 10.85
N GLU A 152 1.45 -12.21 10.93
CA GLU A 152 1.36 -13.56 11.55
C GLU A 152 0.87 -13.51 13.01
N SER A 153 1.11 -12.41 13.71
CA SER A 153 0.72 -12.21 15.11
C SER A 153 -0.63 -11.51 15.29
N ILE A 154 -1.38 -11.21 14.22
CA ILE A 154 -2.62 -10.42 14.28
C ILE A 154 -3.80 -11.23 13.74
N ASN A 155 -4.83 -11.42 14.58
CA ASN A 155 -6.09 -11.99 14.15
C ASN A 155 -6.99 -10.91 13.52
N LEU A 156 -6.95 -10.80 12.19
CA LEU A 156 -7.75 -9.84 11.42
C LEU A 156 -9.23 -10.24 11.25
N ARG A 157 -9.58 -11.51 11.52
CA ARG A 157 -10.94 -12.05 11.30
C ARG A 157 -11.82 -12.01 12.55
N GLY A 158 -11.25 -11.64 13.68
CA GLY A 158 -11.92 -11.71 14.98
C GLY A 158 -12.06 -13.15 15.49
N VAL A 159 -12.78 -13.30 16.59
CA VAL A 159 -13.04 -14.60 17.23
C VAL A 159 -14.49 -14.97 16.99
N PHE A 160 -14.73 -16.02 16.22
CA PHE A 160 -16.07 -16.58 16.06
C PHE A 160 -16.33 -17.60 17.16
N ARG A 161 -17.28 -17.30 18.04
CA ARG A 161 -17.73 -18.24 19.07
C ARG A 161 -19.03 -18.87 18.61
N PHE A 162 -19.00 -20.17 18.33
CA PHE A 162 -20.18 -20.93 17.97
C PHE A 162 -20.68 -21.69 19.21
N PRO A 163 -21.91 -21.46 19.68
CA PRO A 163 -22.49 -22.24 20.77
C PRO A 163 -22.96 -23.60 20.25
N VAL A 164 -22.01 -24.49 19.96
CA VAL A 164 -22.28 -25.80 19.36
C VAL A 164 -23.24 -26.63 20.22
N ASP A 165 -23.13 -26.53 21.54
CA ASP A 165 -23.99 -27.26 22.50
C ASP A 165 -25.47 -26.93 22.31
N ARG A 166 -25.81 -25.69 21.92
CA ARG A 166 -27.20 -25.24 21.74
C ARG A 166 -27.84 -25.78 20.45
N TYR A 167 -27.03 -26.17 19.48
CA TYR A 167 -27.47 -26.59 18.15
C TYR A 167 -26.96 -27.99 17.78
N ALA A 168 -26.47 -28.76 18.76
CA ALA A 168 -25.87 -30.06 18.55
C ALA A 168 -26.80 -31.02 17.79
N ASP A 169 -28.10 -31.00 18.10
CA ASP A 169 -29.12 -31.84 17.48
C ASP A 169 -29.37 -31.51 16.00
N GLN A 170 -29.09 -30.27 15.59
CA GLN A 170 -29.25 -29.79 14.21
C GLN A 170 -27.96 -29.94 13.39
N ILE A 171 -26.80 -29.88 14.04
CA ILE A 171 -25.48 -29.95 13.41
C ILE A 171 -24.99 -31.40 13.24
N LEU A 172 -25.38 -32.31 14.14
CA LEU A 172 -25.01 -33.73 14.12
C LEU A 172 -26.27 -34.62 14.17
N PRO A 173 -27.09 -34.65 13.11
CA PRO A 173 -28.32 -35.44 13.09
C PRO A 173 -28.08 -36.95 13.23
N SER A 174 -26.88 -37.44 12.87
CA SER A 174 -26.47 -38.83 13.03
C SER A 174 -26.12 -39.25 14.46
N ARG A 175 -26.09 -38.31 15.43
CA ARG A 175 -25.92 -38.60 16.86
C ARG A 175 -27.22 -38.91 17.59
N GLN A 176 -28.36 -38.80 16.91
CA GLN A 176 -29.65 -39.20 17.44
C GLN A 176 -29.71 -40.73 17.50
N GLY A 177 -29.33 -41.32 18.64
CA GLY A 177 -29.56 -42.75 18.88
C GLY A 177 -28.60 -43.51 19.80
N ALA A 178 -27.62 -42.89 20.46
CA ALA A 178 -26.84 -43.60 21.48
C ALA A 178 -27.45 -43.37 22.87
N PRO A 179 -28.07 -44.37 23.52
CA PRO A 179 -28.48 -44.24 24.91
C PRO A 179 -27.24 -44.02 25.76
N ILE A 180 -27.30 -43.06 26.68
CA ILE A 180 -26.32 -42.91 27.74
C ILE A 180 -26.57 -44.09 28.68
N THR A 181 -25.93 -45.24 28.43
CA THR A 181 -25.97 -46.35 29.38
C THR A 181 -25.10 -45.96 30.57
N GLY A 182 -25.74 -45.34 31.57
CA GLY A 182 -25.20 -45.33 32.92
C GLY A 182 -25.00 -46.77 33.37
N THR A 183 -23.75 -47.17 33.54
CA THR A 183 -23.40 -48.38 34.28
C THR A 183 -22.92 -47.91 35.65
N ASN A 184 -23.83 -48.00 36.64
CA ASN A 184 -23.44 -48.12 38.03
C ASN A 184 -22.80 -49.50 38.21
N GLY A 185 -21.57 -49.52 38.72
CA GLY A 185 -20.78 -50.69 39.08
C GLY A 185 -19.46 -50.25 39.67
#